data_AF-X1H0Z9-F1
#
_entry.id   AF-X1H0Z9-F1
#
_cell.length_a   1.000
_cell.length_b   1.000
_cell.length_c   1.000
_cell.angle_alpha   90.00
_cell.angle_beta   90.00
_cell.angle_gamma   90.00
#
_symmetry.space_group_name_H-M   'P 1'
#
loop_
_entity.id
_entity.type
_entity.pdbx_description
1 polymer ?
#
loop_
_entity_poly.entity_id
_entity_poly.type
_entity_poly.pdbx_seq_one_letter_code
_entity_poly.pdbx_strand_id
1 'polypeptide(L)'
;MEKRSGYSLIQIGLWVRHLQRAERLTLKSVRSGINIILSEFDKFQLNVSKSGSMQLKTFIDNLSSIDDDETLGSDRAKELSDLMRKLENIIFAEARIKHYYVTTDKRYNTDYLMDQPEKLFKDGVFERLPNLSQYDFVEGFKCITF
;
A
#
# COMPACT_ATOMS: atom_id res chain seq x y z
N MET A 1 -3.64 1.14 17.45
CA MET A 1 -4.07 0.75 16.09
C MET A 1 -2.82 0.59 15.26
N GLU A 2 -2.56 -0.59 14.69
CA GLU A 2 -1.48 -0.74 13.71
C GLU A 2 -1.63 0.33 12.63
N LYS A 3 -0.56 1.05 12.31
CA LYS A 3 -0.53 2.02 11.20
C LYS A 3 -0.82 1.24 9.92
N ARG A 4 -2.09 1.19 9.52
CA ARG A 4 -2.52 0.63 8.24
C ARG A 4 -1.99 1.55 7.16
N SER A 5 -0.86 1.15 6.58
CA SER A 5 -0.18 1.91 5.55
C SER A 5 -1.04 1.94 4.30
N GLY A 6 -1.41 3.13 3.82
CA GLY A 6 -2.14 3.29 2.55
C GLY A 6 -1.42 2.64 1.37
N TYR A 7 -0.10 2.46 1.47
CA TYR A 7 0.73 1.76 0.50
C TYR A 7 0.29 0.31 0.26
N SER A 8 -0.26 -0.38 1.26
CA SER A 8 -0.73 -1.77 1.08
C SER A 8 -1.95 -1.85 0.15
N LEU A 9 -2.83 -0.84 0.15
CA LEU A 9 -3.94 -0.77 -0.81
C LEU A 9 -3.44 -0.55 -2.24
N ILE A 10 -2.38 0.27 -2.40
CA ILE A 10 -1.69 0.45 -3.68
C ILE A 10 -1.09 -0.87 -4.14
N GLN A 11 -0.48 -1.62 -3.22
CA GLN A 11 0.12 -2.92 -3.49
C GLN A 11 -0.90 -3.94 -4.01
N ILE A 12 -2.12 -3.99 -3.46
CA ILE A 12 -3.22 -4.80 -4.00
C ILE A 12 -3.45 -4.45 -5.47
N GLY A 13 -3.63 -3.16 -5.78
CA GLY A 13 -3.91 -2.71 -7.15
C GLY A 13 -2.75 -2.93 -8.13
N LEU A 14 -1.51 -2.96 -7.65
CA LEU A 14 -0.34 -3.30 -8.46
C LEU A 14 -0.31 -4.80 -8.77
N TRP A 15 -0.54 -5.66 -7.77
CA TRP A 15 -0.57 -7.11 -7.98
C TRP A 15 -1.71 -7.53 -8.91
N VAL A 16 -2.90 -6.98 -8.74
CA VAL A 16 -4.03 -7.26 -9.64
C VAL A 16 -3.66 -6.96 -11.09
N ARG A 17 -3.09 -5.77 -11.36
CA ARG A 17 -2.65 -5.38 -12.71
C ARG A 17 -1.48 -6.20 -13.24
N HIS A 18 -0.57 -6.60 -12.35
CA HIS A 18 0.55 -7.46 -12.71
C HIS A 18 0.08 -8.86 -13.14
N LEU A 19 -0.83 -9.46 -12.37
CA LEU A 19 -1.40 -10.78 -12.64
C LEU A 19 -2.33 -10.79 -13.87
N GLN A 20 -2.93 -9.65 -14.24
CA GLN A 20 -3.64 -9.53 -15.52
C GLN A 20 -2.73 -9.74 -16.74
N ARG A 21 -1.41 -9.60 -16.58
CA ARG A 21 -0.39 -9.77 -17.63
C ARG A 21 0.56 -10.93 -17.31
N ALA A 22 0.01 -12.02 -16.78
CA ALA A 22 0.79 -13.14 -16.24
C ALA A 22 1.46 -14.07 -17.27
N GLU A 23 1.32 -13.82 -18.58
CA GLU A 23 1.79 -14.73 -19.64
C GLU A 23 3.27 -15.13 -19.52
N ARG A 24 4.12 -14.19 -19.08
CA ARG A 24 5.56 -14.41 -18.89
C ARG A 24 5.96 -14.59 -17.42
N LEU A 25 4.98 -14.71 -16.52
CA LEU A 25 5.26 -14.88 -15.10
C LEU A 25 5.45 -16.37 -14.78
N THR A 26 6.39 -16.63 -13.88
CA THR A 26 6.56 -17.94 -13.27
C THR A 26 5.40 -18.22 -12.31
N LEU A 27 5.04 -19.49 -12.17
CA LEU A 27 4.00 -19.93 -11.24
C LEU A 27 4.29 -19.50 -9.80
N LYS A 28 5.57 -19.49 -9.39
CA LYS A 28 6.01 -18.93 -8.11
C LYS A 28 5.57 -17.48 -7.91
N SER A 29 5.78 -16.64 -8.92
CA SER A 29 5.40 -15.22 -8.87
C SER A 29 3.88 -15.06 -8.80
N VAL A 30 3.15 -15.86 -9.58
CA VAL A 30 1.68 -15.87 -9.58
C VAL A 30 1.12 -16.28 -8.22
N ARG A 31 1.60 -17.40 -7.64
CA ARG A 31 1.20 -17.88 -6.31
C ARG A 31 1.52 -16.85 -5.23
N SER A 32 2.72 -16.28 -5.26
CA SER A 32 3.14 -15.24 -4.32
C SER A 32 2.23 -14.01 -4.40
N GLY A 33 1.97 -13.50 -5.60
CA GLY A 33 1.13 -12.32 -5.79
C GLY A 33 -0.30 -12.53 -5.31
N ILE A 34 -0.89 -13.69 -5.59
CA ILE A 34 -2.25 -14.02 -5.14
C ILE A 34 -2.30 -14.18 -3.62
N ASN A 35 -1.31 -14.84 -3.00
CA ASN A 35 -1.23 -14.96 -1.54
C ASN A 35 -1.11 -13.60 -0.86
N ILE A 36 -0.34 -12.66 -1.46
CA ILE A 36 -0.25 -11.29 -0.97
C ILE A 36 -1.63 -10.63 -1.03
N ILE A 37 -2.32 -10.66 -2.17
CA ILE A 37 -3.67 -10.10 -2.32
C ILE A 37 -4.63 -10.66 -1.26
N LEU A 38 -4.66 -11.98 -1.09
CA LEU A 38 -5.54 -12.64 -0.12
C LEU A 38 -5.24 -12.22 1.33
N SER A 39 -3.96 -12.11 1.68
CA SER A 39 -3.55 -11.67 3.01
C SER A 39 -3.92 -10.21 3.27
N GLU A 40 -3.85 -9.35 2.25
CA GLU A 40 -4.24 -7.95 2.36
C GLU A 40 -5.77 -7.79 2.45
N PHE A 41 -6.55 -8.64 1.79
CA PHE A 41 -8.01 -8.65 1.98
C PHE A 41 -8.40 -8.90 3.43
N ASP A 42 -7.71 -9.80 4.12
CA ASP A 42 -7.95 -10.05 5.54
C ASP A 42 -7.55 -8.85 6.41
N LYS A 43 -6.38 -8.24 6.16
CA LYS A 43 -5.91 -7.07 6.89
C LYS A 43 -6.86 -5.86 6.76
N PHE A 44 -7.38 -5.62 5.56
CA PHE A 44 -8.29 -4.51 5.28
C PHE A 44 -9.77 -4.87 5.45
N GLN A 45 -10.08 -6.10 5.89
CA GLN A 45 -11.43 -6.63 6.09
C GLN A 45 -12.29 -6.55 4.82
N LEU A 46 -11.68 -6.72 3.64
CA LEU A 46 -12.36 -6.70 2.33
C LEU A 46 -13.12 -8.01 2.11
N ASN A 47 -14.22 -8.17 2.83
CA ASN A 47 -15.00 -9.40 2.90
C ASN A 47 -15.64 -9.76 1.56
N VAL A 48 -16.10 -8.76 0.79
CA VAL A 48 -16.74 -9.01 -0.52
C VAL A 48 -15.69 -9.46 -1.52
N SER A 49 -14.54 -8.78 -1.56
CA SER A 49 -13.39 -9.15 -2.39
C SER A 49 -12.84 -10.52 -2.01
N LYS A 50 -12.80 -10.85 -0.72
CA LYS A 50 -12.42 -12.17 -0.23
C LYS A 50 -13.37 -13.26 -0.75
N SER A 51 -14.68 -13.05 -0.66
CA SER A 51 -15.66 -13.99 -1.22
C SER A 51 -15.53 -14.10 -2.74
N GLY A 52 -15.31 -12.98 -3.45
CA GLY A 52 -15.06 -12.96 -4.89
C GLY A 52 -13.79 -13.68 -5.32
N SER A 53 -12.82 -13.85 -4.42
CA SER A 53 -11.56 -14.55 -4.71
C SER A 53 -11.65 -16.08 -4.67
N MET A 54 -12.83 -16.67 -4.43
CA MET A 54 -12.98 -18.12 -4.37
C MET A 54 -12.57 -18.83 -5.67
N GLN A 55 -12.99 -18.29 -6.83
CA GLN A 55 -12.59 -18.83 -8.13
C GLN A 55 -11.07 -18.75 -8.36
N LEU A 56 -10.42 -17.72 -7.82
CA LEU A 56 -8.98 -17.55 -7.90
C LEU A 56 -8.23 -18.59 -7.04
N LYS A 57 -8.76 -18.93 -5.88
CA LYS A 57 -8.20 -20.00 -5.04
C LYS A 57 -8.28 -21.34 -5.75
N THR A 58 -9.44 -21.68 -6.31
CA THR A 58 -9.60 -22.90 -7.11
C THR A 58 -8.63 -22.94 -8.29
N PHE A 59 -8.40 -21.80 -8.96
CA PHE A 59 -7.40 -21.70 -10.02
C PHE A 59 -5.98 -22.03 -9.53
N ILE A 60 -5.55 -21.50 -8.38
CA ILE A 60 -4.25 -21.86 -7.79
C ILE A 60 -4.19 -23.33 -7.38
N ASP A 61 -5.25 -23.84 -6.75
CA ASP A 61 -5.28 -25.21 -6.25
C ASP A 61 -5.12 -26.21 -7.41
N ASN A 62 -5.72 -25.90 -8.57
CA ASN A 62 -5.55 -26.66 -9.81
C ASN A 62 -4.11 -26.61 -10.36
N LEU A 63 -3.34 -25.59 -9.98
CA LEU A 63 -1.94 -25.44 -10.39
C LEU A 63 -0.96 -26.00 -9.37
N SER A 64 -1.41 -26.52 -8.23
CA SER A 64 -0.55 -26.97 -7.11
C SER A 64 0.45 -28.08 -7.48
N SER A 65 0.13 -28.89 -8.48
CA SER A 65 0.96 -30.00 -8.97
C SER A 65 2.04 -29.61 -9.97
N ILE A 66 2.04 -28.35 -10.43
CA ILE A 66 2.98 -27.86 -11.44
C ILE A 66 4.17 -27.18 -10.74
N ASP A 67 5.34 -27.29 -11.37
CA ASP A 67 6.59 -26.73 -10.88
C ASP A 67 6.53 -25.19 -10.84
N ASP A 68 7.14 -24.62 -9.82
CA ASP A 68 7.10 -23.19 -9.50
C ASP A 68 7.88 -22.35 -10.53
N ASP A 69 8.87 -22.95 -11.20
CA ASP A 69 9.72 -22.30 -12.20
C ASP A 69 9.11 -22.34 -13.61
N GLU A 70 8.00 -23.07 -13.81
CA GLU A 70 7.31 -23.11 -15.10
C GLU A 70 6.52 -21.81 -15.34
N THR A 71 6.54 -21.33 -16.58
CA THR A 71 5.72 -20.20 -17.01
C THR A 71 4.26 -20.60 -17.12
N LEU A 72 3.34 -19.71 -16.72
CA LEU A 72 1.91 -20.01 -16.67
C LEU A 72 1.33 -20.47 -18.03
N GLY A 73 1.87 -19.97 -19.14
CA GLY A 73 1.41 -20.26 -20.50
C GLY A 73 0.21 -19.40 -20.92
N SER A 74 0.00 -19.24 -22.23
CA SER A 74 -1.00 -18.34 -22.85
C SER A 74 -2.41 -18.57 -22.31
N ASP A 75 -2.89 -19.81 -22.33
CA ASP A 75 -4.30 -20.10 -22.08
C ASP A 75 -4.67 -19.88 -20.61
N ARG A 76 -3.81 -20.34 -19.70
CA ARG A 76 -3.95 -20.14 -18.26
C ARG A 76 -3.74 -18.67 -17.88
N ALA A 77 -2.85 -17.95 -18.55
CA ALA A 77 -2.67 -16.53 -18.34
C ALA A 77 -3.91 -15.73 -18.75
N LYS A 78 -4.60 -16.15 -19.83
CA LYS A 78 -5.87 -15.55 -20.23
C LYS A 78 -6.97 -15.81 -19.19
N GLU A 79 -7.09 -17.04 -18.71
CA GLU A 79 -8.02 -17.39 -17.63
C GLU A 79 -7.76 -16.57 -16.36
N LEU A 80 -6.51 -16.49 -15.92
CA LEU A 80 -6.10 -15.68 -14.77
C LEU A 80 -6.41 -14.20 -15.01
N SER A 81 -6.17 -13.69 -16.21
CA SER A 81 -6.48 -12.28 -16.55
C SER A 81 -7.97 -11.98 -16.41
N ASP A 82 -8.84 -12.88 -16.89
CA ASP A 82 -10.29 -12.72 -16.78
C ASP A 82 -10.76 -12.81 -15.32
N LEU A 83 -10.19 -13.72 -14.52
CA LEU A 83 -10.44 -13.79 -13.07
C LEU A 83 -9.99 -12.51 -12.35
N MET A 84 -8.81 -12.00 -12.68
CA MET A 84 -8.29 -10.75 -12.11
C MET A 84 -9.15 -9.53 -12.46
N ARG A 85 -9.66 -9.43 -13.69
CA ARG A 85 -10.56 -8.35 -14.11
C ARG A 85 -11.90 -8.39 -13.35
N LYS A 86 -12.46 -9.59 -13.16
CA LYS A 86 -13.67 -9.75 -12.34
C LYS A 86 -13.39 -9.34 -10.89
N LEU A 87 -12.27 -9.78 -10.33
CA LEU A 87 -11.88 -9.43 -8.96
C LEU A 87 -11.64 -7.93 -8.81
N GLU A 88 -10.99 -7.28 -9.79
CA GLU A 88 -10.77 -5.83 -9.82
C GLU A 88 -12.08 -5.06 -9.69
N ASN A 89 -13.11 -5.44 -10.44
CA ASN A 89 -14.43 -4.81 -10.35
C ASN A 89 -15.04 -4.93 -8.95
N ILE A 90 -14.88 -6.09 -8.31
CA ILE A 90 -15.37 -6.32 -6.94
C ILE A 90 -14.59 -5.45 -5.94
N ILE A 91 -13.26 -5.44 -6.05
CA ILE A 91 -12.38 -4.61 -5.20
C ILE A 91 -12.78 -3.13 -5.32
N PHE A 92 -12.96 -2.63 -6.54
CA PHE A 92 -13.34 -1.24 -6.76
C PHE A 92 -14.72 -0.92 -6.18
N ALA A 93 -15.69 -1.82 -6.35
CA ALA A 93 -17.02 -1.64 -5.78
C ALA A 93 -16.97 -1.58 -4.24
N GLU A 94 -16.22 -2.49 -3.60
CA GLU A 94 -16.08 -2.53 -2.15
C GLU A 94 -15.24 -1.37 -1.60
N ALA A 95 -14.19 -0.97 -2.31
CA ALA A 95 -13.34 0.16 -1.92
C ALA A 95 -14.11 1.50 -1.91
N ARG A 96 -15.09 1.68 -2.81
CA ARG A 96 -15.93 2.89 -2.84
C ARG A 96 -16.78 3.08 -1.57
N ILE A 97 -17.10 1.99 -0.88
CA ILE A 97 -17.91 2.00 0.34
C ILE A 97 -17.05 2.15 1.60
N LYS A 98 -15.72 2.00 1.48
CA LYS A 98 -14.78 2.08 2.60
C LYS A 98 -14.07 3.43 2.62
N HIS A 99 -14.30 4.18 3.68
CA HIS A 99 -13.60 5.44 3.93
C HIS A 99 -12.45 5.23 4.91
N TYR A 100 -11.24 5.62 4.49
CA TYR A 100 -10.07 5.69 5.36
C TYR A 100 -9.74 7.15 5.61
N TYR A 101 -9.82 7.58 6.87
CA TYR A 101 -9.35 8.89 7.29
C TYR A 101 -7.87 8.77 7.61
N VAL A 102 -7.03 9.19 6.66
CA VAL A 102 -5.60 9.35 6.91
C VAL A 102 -5.41 10.74 7.48
N THR A 103 -5.14 10.83 8.79
CA THR A 103 -4.58 12.06 9.35
C THR A 103 -3.18 12.18 8.77
N THR A 104 -3.03 13.01 7.73
CA THR A 104 -1.69 13.46 7.33
C THR A 104 -1.08 14.12 8.55
N ASP A 105 0.14 13.73 8.93
CA ASP A 105 0.92 14.55 9.85
C ASP A 105 0.88 15.99 9.31
N LYS A 106 0.62 16.97 10.19
CA LYS A 106 0.60 18.39 9.79
C LYS A 106 1.85 18.66 8.94
N ARG A 107 1.78 19.58 7.97
CA ARG A 107 2.87 19.90 7.00
C ARG A 107 4.27 20.00 7.62
N TYR A 108 4.34 20.30 8.91
CA TYR A 108 5.54 20.29 9.71
C TYR A 108 5.44 19.16 10.73
N ASN A 109 6.47 18.30 10.75
CA ASN A 109 6.62 17.29 11.78
C ASN A 109 6.59 17.99 13.15
N THR A 110 5.69 17.58 14.04
CA THR A 110 5.59 18.12 15.40
C THR A 110 6.90 18.02 16.15
N ASP A 111 7.68 16.97 15.89
CA ASP A 111 9.01 16.78 16.48
C ASP A 111 9.97 17.89 16.01
N TYR A 112 9.83 18.36 14.77
CA TYR A 112 10.67 19.46 14.24
C TYR A 112 10.20 20.81 14.77
N LEU A 113 8.92 20.99 15.07
CA LEU A 113 8.44 22.24 15.66
C LEU A 113 8.75 22.35 17.16
N MET A 114 8.83 21.23 17.87
CA MET A 114 8.96 21.19 19.33
C MET A 114 10.40 20.95 19.80
N ASP A 115 11.08 19.95 19.23
CA ASP A 115 12.34 19.45 19.76
C ASP A 115 13.55 19.81 18.88
N GLN A 116 13.33 19.98 17.57
CA GLN A 116 14.40 20.19 16.58
C GLN A 116 14.08 21.31 15.55
N PRO A 117 13.80 22.55 15.99
CA PRO A 117 13.42 23.66 15.12
C PRO A 117 14.49 24.05 14.11
N GLU A 118 15.76 23.74 14.37
CA GLU A 118 16.88 23.93 13.46
C GLU A 118 16.69 23.14 12.14
N LYS A 119 16.01 21.99 12.17
CA LYS A 119 15.74 21.15 10.99
C LYS A 119 14.76 21.77 9.99
N LEU A 120 14.07 22.86 10.38
CA LEU A 120 13.22 23.65 9.49
C LEU A 120 14.03 24.65 8.66
N PHE A 121 15.31 24.86 9.00
CA PHE A 121 16.23 25.72 8.29
C PHE A 121 17.22 24.88 7.47
N LYS A 122 17.89 25.52 6.52
CA LYS A 122 19.04 24.93 5.84
C LYS A 122 20.21 24.81 6.82
N ASP A 123 21.02 23.75 6.67
CA ASP A 123 22.17 23.46 7.54
C ASP A 123 23.01 24.70 7.90
N GLY A 124 23.21 24.92 9.19
CA GLY A 124 24.04 26.00 9.71
C GLY A 124 23.39 27.39 9.69
N VAL A 125 22.15 27.54 9.21
CA VAL A 125 21.47 28.84 9.16
C VAL A 125 20.91 29.22 10.53
N PHE A 126 20.31 28.28 11.24
CA PHE A 126 19.68 28.54 12.53
C PHE A 126 20.72 28.99 13.58
N GLU A 127 21.88 28.31 13.60
CA GLU A 127 22.99 28.58 14.51
C GLU A 127 23.68 29.93 14.24
N ARG A 128 23.53 30.48 13.03
CA ARG A 128 24.05 31.80 12.66
C ARG A 128 23.11 32.94 13.06
N LEU A 129 21.88 32.64 13.47
CA LEU A 129 20.94 33.66 13.94
C LEU A 129 21.39 34.20 15.30
N PRO A 130 21.10 35.48 15.62
CA PRO A 130 21.27 35.99 16.98
C PRO A 130 20.47 35.14 17.98
N ASN A 131 20.99 34.97 19.20
CA ASN A 131 20.35 34.16 20.25
C ASN A 131 18.89 34.56 20.51
N LEU A 132 18.60 35.86 20.46
CA LEU A 132 17.23 36.38 20.63
C LEU A 132 16.31 35.87 19.51
N SER A 133 16.77 35.91 18.27
CA SER A 133 15.99 35.41 17.13
C SER A 133 15.82 33.89 17.17
N GLN A 134 16.84 33.13 17.60
CA GLN A 134 16.71 31.69 17.81
C GLN A 134 15.60 31.38 18.84
N TYR A 135 15.59 32.12 19.94
CA TYR A 135 14.56 31.99 20.98
C TYR A 135 13.15 32.32 20.45
N ASP A 136 13.00 33.42 19.70
CA ASP A 136 11.72 33.81 19.10
C ASP A 136 11.18 32.73 18.15
N PHE A 137 12.05 32.11 17.35
CA PHE A 137 11.65 31.01 16.47
C PHE A 137 11.24 29.77 17.25
N VAL A 138 12.00 29.37 18.27
CA VAL A 138 11.68 28.21 19.13
C VAL A 138 10.31 28.37 19.78
N GLU A 139 10.06 29.52 20.41
CA GLU A 139 8.76 29.78 21.06
C GLU A 139 7.63 29.94 20.04
N GLY A 140 7.89 30.60 18.91
CA GLY A 140 6.92 30.72 17.82
C GLY A 140 6.49 29.38 17.23
N PHE A 141 7.41 28.43 17.07
CA PHE A 141 7.08 27.08 16.57
C PHE A 141 6.28 26.25 17.56
N LYS A 142 6.52 26.40 18.87
CA LYS A 142 5.67 25.79 19.91
C LYS A 142 4.24 26.34 19.82
N CYS A 143 4.06 27.65 19.62
CA CYS A 143 2.74 28.26 19.44
C CYS A 143 2.01 27.83 18.16
N ILE A 144 2.72 27.37 17.12
CA ILE A 144 2.08 26.80 15.90
C ILE A 144 1.61 25.36 16.15
N THR A 145 2.25 24.67 17.08
CA THR A 145 1.96 23.27 17.38
C THR A 145 0.65 23.11 18.16
N PHE A 146 0.42 23.98 19.16
CA PHE A 146 -0.74 24.01 20.06
C PHE A 146 -1.82 24.99 19.62
#